data_AF-A0A364VDN3-F1
#
_entry.id   AF-A0A364VDN3-F1
#
_cell.length_a   1.000
_cell.length_b   1.000
_cell.length_c   1.000
_cell.angle_alpha   90.00
_cell.angle_beta   90.00
_cell.angle_gamma   90.00
#
_symmetry.space_group_name_H-M   'P 1'
#
loop_
_entity.id
_entity.type
_entity.pdbx_description
1 polymer ?
#
loop_
_entity_poly.entity_id
_entity_poly.type
_entity_poly.pdbx_seq_one_letter_code
_entity_poly.pdbx_strand_id
1 'polypeptide(L)'
;MIRDAHDANETTKPNDFELARLRAALPEYFGKDGDFRLDRLQEALSSADVSMTREGYELKFLGKSYAKYLTSTRTETVVVPDLEHNAEATNAESENLYIVGDNLDALKHLLGSYAGKVKCIYIDPPYNTGSDGFVYIDDFSFTAKDLVEKVGLDEDEAERVIALQGKSSHSAWLTFMYPRLELAKELLADDGVIFISIDDHEQANLRNLCDEVFGESSFVGTLVHQRAKGGGMAKHYVKGHDLIHVYSKSVKESAPRLSRPKVVQGHVVSRDGRDYLRDDDVLRKKFGKYDKGVERRCLYEEILEYHSEAKKREIDRRIEAGELVLEPFRDTGRHVIVEYKPIDEMSSALYSLLPIVQYLPDGRLDELGLSRHFTYPKPVELVKTLIRSVTPKGDRPLVMDFFSGSATTADAVMQLNSEDDGDRRCISVQIPEAVDADFEDRHVFATVDAVGRERIKRAADNIRNDSQFDVDYGFKLFRLEKPSAKTLDQLQSFDPNEDGVLLAGDFVSKFASNGTPGSQVALSTWLVQDGFGLTPTVNAVELDEYKLQVCEDSGYVIEPGLDSDDVMALVAKLEAGELDLKRLVVFGYSVPFSVMHELRQNLKSLRSGQVVSVIERY
;
A
#
# COMPACT_ATOMS: atom_id res chain seq x y z
N MET A 1 -4.25 -2.02 -23.79
CA MET A 1 -3.89 -1.30 -22.57
C MET A 1 -4.56 0.06 -22.48
N ILE A 2 -4.12 1.05 -23.26
CA ILE A 2 -4.60 2.43 -23.11
C ILE A 2 -5.89 2.65 -23.89
N ARG A 3 -6.04 2.05 -25.07
CA ARG A 3 -7.32 2.05 -25.79
C ARG A 3 -8.37 1.27 -24.99
N ASP A 4 -8.01 0.11 -24.45
CA ASP A 4 -8.90 -0.66 -23.56
C ASP A 4 -9.34 0.11 -22.30
N ALA A 5 -8.46 0.95 -21.74
CA ALA A 5 -8.77 1.80 -20.59
C ALA A 5 -9.70 2.96 -20.99
N HIS A 6 -9.38 3.62 -22.09
CA HIS A 6 -10.18 4.71 -22.64
C HIS A 6 -11.59 4.26 -23.01
N ASP A 7 -11.72 3.18 -23.77
CA ASP A 7 -13.00 2.62 -24.21
C ASP A 7 -13.87 2.19 -23.01
N ALA A 8 -13.25 1.66 -21.95
CA ALA A 8 -13.96 1.36 -20.71
C ALA A 8 -14.47 2.64 -20.03
N ASN A 9 -13.61 3.67 -19.93
CA ASN A 9 -13.92 4.95 -19.29
C ASN A 9 -15.06 5.72 -19.98
N GLU A 10 -15.26 5.57 -21.29
CA GLU A 10 -16.38 6.18 -22.02
C GLU A 10 -17.76 5.72 -21.53
N THR A 11 -17.84 4.55 -20.89
CA THR A 11 -19.10 4.00 -20.37
C THR A 11 -19.18 4.00 -18.84
N THR A 12 -18.11 4.40 -18.16
CA THR A 12 -18.02 4.42 -16.70
C THR A 12 -18.95 5.45 -16.09
N LYS A 13 -19.61 5.08 -15.00
CA LYS A 13 -20.46 5.94 -14.18
C LYS A 13 -19.88 6.11 -12.77
N PRO A 14 -20.29 7.17 -12.04
CA PRO A 14 -19.76 7.46 -10.71
C PRO A 14 -19.79 6.31 -9.70
N ASN A 15 -20.88 5.55 -9.67
CA ASN A 15 -21.08 4.50 -8.64
C ASN A 15 -20.61 3.11 -9.12
N ASP A 16 -19.98 2.99 -10.29
CA ASP A 16 -19.61 1.68 -10.84
C ASP A 16 -18.61 0.95 -9.94
N PHE A 17 -17.67 1.67 -9.31
CA PHE A 17 -16.75 1.12 -8.33
C PHE A 17 -17.48 0.48 -7.13
N GLU A 18 -18.40 1.22 -6.51
CA GLU A 18 -19.20 0.72 -5.37
C GLU A 18 -20.07 -0.47 -5.77
N LEU A 19 -20.71 -0.41 -6.95
CA LEU A 19 -21.54 -1.48 -7.47
C LEU A 19 -20.74 -2.75 -7.78
N ALA A 20 -19.52 -2.61 -8.30
CA ALA A 20 -18.62 -3.75 -8.53
C ALA A 20 -18.25 -4.45 -7.21
N ARG A 21 -17.93 -3.67 -6.16
CA ARG A 21 -17.66 -4.20 -4.81
C ARG A 21 -18.87 -4.90 -4.22
N LEU A 22 -20.06 -4.29 -4.32
CA LEU A 22 -21.30 -4.88 -3.82
C LEU A 22 -21.62 -6.19 -4.53
N ARG A 23 -21.45 -6.26 -5.86
CA ARG A 23 -21.63 -7.48 -6.66
C ARG A 23 -20.64 -8.57 -6.28
N ALA A 24 -19.39 -8.21 -6.02
CA ALA A 24 -18.36 -9.17 -5.61
C ALA A 24 -18.62 -9.74 -4.21
N ALA A 25 -19.06 -8.89 -3.27
CA ALA A 25 -19.31 -9.28 -1.88
C ALA A 25 -20.62 -10.07 -1.70
N LEU A 26 -21.66 -9.72 -2.46
CA LEU A 26 -23.04 -10.22 -2.27
C LEU A 26 -23.69 -10.67 -3.59
N PRO A 27 -23.06 -11.59 -4.35
CA PRO A 27 -23.53 -11.98 -5.69
C PRO A 27 -24.93 -12.61 -5.69
N GLU A 28 -25.34 -13.29 -4.62
CA GLU A 28 -26.64 -13.94 -4.47
C GLU A 28 -27.82 -12.95 -4.37
N TYR A 29 -27.54 -11.67 -4.12
CA TYR A 29 -28.54 -10.60 -4.09
C TYR A 29 -28.74 -9.93 -5.45
N PHE A 30 -28.00 -10.35 -6.48
CA PHE A 30 -28.22 -9.91 -7.85
C PHE A 30 -28.96 -10.98 -8.66
N GLY A 31 -30.00 -10.58 -9.39
CA GLY A 31 -30.68 -11.45 -10.34
C GLY A 31 -29.84 -11.71 -11.59
N LYS A 32 -30.34 -12.60 -12.47
CA LYS A 32 -29.67 -12.94 -13.73
C LYS A 32 -29.46 -11.70 -14.61
N ASP A 33 -30.37 -10.73 -14.51
CA ASP A 33 -30.36 -9.50 -15.30
C ASP A 33 -29.63 -8.35 -14.57
N GLY A 34 -29.02 -8.63 -13.41
CA GLY A 34 -28.26 -7.65 -12.62
C GLY A 34 -29.09 -6.75 -11.71
N ASP A 35 -30.39 -7.03 -11.56
CA ASP A 35 -31.29 -6.37 -10.61
C ASP A 35 -30.92 -6.70 -9.16
N PHE A 36 -30.83 -5.69 -8.31
CA PHE A 36 -30.53 -5.88 -6.88
C PHE A 36 -31.81 -6.21 -6.09
N ARG A 37 -31.81 -7.34 -5.41
CA ARG A 37 -32.93 -7.86 -4.62
C ARG A 37 -32.91 -7.26 -3.21
N LEU A 38 -33.26 -5.99 -3.11
CA LEU A 38 -33.27 -5.24 -1.85
C LEU A 38 -34.11 -5.94 -0.77
N ASP A 39 -35.32 -6.40 -1.11
CA ASP A 39 -36.23 -7.06 -0.17
C ASP A 39 -35.57 -8.29 0.47
N ARG A 40 -34.85 -9.09 -0.33
CA ARG A 40 -34.11 -10.27 0.15
C ARG A 40 -33.02 -9.88 1.15
N LEU A 41 -32.30 -8.79 0.89
CA LEU A 41 -31.27 -8.30 1.82
C LEU A 41 -31.91 -7.79 3.12
N GLN A 42 -33.01 -7.05 3.03
CA GLN A 42 -33.74 -6.57 4.20
C GLN A 42 -34.27 -7.71 5.07
N GLU A 43 -34.82 -8.76 4.45
CA GLU A 43 -35.24 -9.99 5.13
C GLU A 43 -34.06 -10.69 5.82
N ALA A 44 -32.93 -10.85 5.14
CA ALA A 44 -31.74 -11.48 5.70
C ALA A 44 -31.20 -10.70 6.91
N LEU A 45 -31.08 -9.37 6.81
CA LEU A 45 -30.64 -8.51 7.91
C LEU A 45 -31.60 -8.57 9.11
N SER A 46 -32.90 -8.53 8.85
CA SER A 46 -33.93 -8.63 9.89
C SER A 46 -33.88 -9.98 10.61
N SER A 47 -33.63 -11.07 9.87
CA SER A 47 -33.51 -12.42 10.44
C SER A 47 -32.25 -12.61 11.31
N ALA A 48 -31.23 -11.78 11.09
CA ALA A 48 -29.98 -11.76 11.85
C ALA A 48 -30.00 -10.77 13.02
N ASP A 49 -31.19 -10.26 13.41
CA ASP A 49 -31.38 -9.26 14.45
C ASP A 49 -30.57 -7.96 14.25
N VAL A 50 -30.24 -7.63 12.99
CA VAL A 50 -29.57 -6.37 12.65
C VAL A 50 -30.59 -5.24 12.61
N SER A 51 -30.43 -4.25 13.48
CA SER A 51 -31.32 -3.08 13.53
C SER A 51 -31.16 -2.21 12.28
N MET A 52 -32.28 -1.92 11.60
CA MET A 52 -32.31 -1.01 10.46
C MET A 52 -32.67 0.40 10.91
N THR A 53 -31.74 1.35 10.76
CA THR A 53 -31.99 2.77 11.04
C THR A 53 -32.16 3.58 9.75
N ARG A 54 -32.99 4.62 9.82
CA ARG A 54 -33.09 5.68 8.80
C ARG A 54 -32.37 6.96 9.23
N GLU A 55 -31.83 7.01 10.44
CA GLU A 55 -30.95 8.09 10.90
C GLU A 55 -29.53 7.83 10.40
N GLY A 56 -28.95 8.85 9.76
CA GLY A 56 -27.57 8.85 9.30
C GLY A 56 -27.09 10.27 9.05
N TYR A 57 -25.79 10.49 9.14
CA TYR A 57 -25.11 11.73 8.74
C TYR A 57 -24.44 11.48 7.39
N GLU A 58 -24.55 12.44 6.46
CA GLU A 58 -23.87 12.39 5.16
C GLU A 58 -22.99 13.62 4.99
N LEU A 59 -21.71 13.40 4.66
CA LEU A 59 -20.82 14.46 4.24
C LEU A 59 -21.11 14.83 2.78
N LYS A 60 -21.73 16.00 2.56
CA LYS A 60 -21.96 16.56 1.23
C LYS A 60 -20.93 17.63 0.91
N PHE A 61 -20.32 17.54 -0.27
CA PHE A 61 -19.40 18.54 -0.80
C PHE A 61 -19.51 18.61 -2.33
N LEU A 62 -19.21 19.79 -2.88
CA LEU A 62 -19.14 19.99 -4.33
C LEU A 62 -18.00 19.14 -4.91
N GLY A 63 -18.29 18.37 -5.97
CA GLY A 63 -17.30 17.49 -6.59
C GLY A 63 -17.35 16.03 -6.10
N LYS A 64 -18.23 15.68 -5.15
CA LYS A 64 -18.35 14.29 -4.65
C LYS A 64 -18.67 13.27 -5.75
N SER A 65 -19.65 13.54 -6.62
CA SER A 65 -19.98 12.65 -7.74
C SER A 65 -18.83 12.53 -8.74
N TYR A 66 -18.08 13.60 -8.96
CA TYR A 66 -16.89 13.58 -9.81
C TYR A 66 -15.75 12.77 -9.16
N ALA A 67 -15.52 12.90 -7.86
CA ALA A 67 -14.58 12.07 -7.12
C ALA A 67 -14.91 10.58 -7.22
N LYS A 68 -16.20 10.21 -7.10
CA LYS A 68 -16.67 8.83 -7.32
C LYS A 68 -16.42 8.32 -8.75
N TYR A 69 -16.65 9.19 -9.74
CA TYR A 69 -16.33 8.91 -11.13
C TYR A 69 -14.82 8.65 -11.31
N LEU A 70 -13.95 9.49 -10.74
CA LEU A 70 -12.50 9.28 -10.77
C LEU A 70 -12.07 7.96 -10.11
N THR A 71 -12.74 7.52 -9.04
CA THR A 71 -12.50 6.20 -8.45
C THR A 71 -12.86 5.06 -9.42
N SER A 72 -13.93 5.24 -10.19
CA SER A 72 -14.47 4.21 -11.10
C SER A 72 -13.72 4.10 -12.44
N THR A 73 -12.99 5.13 -12.85
CA THR A 73 -12.23 5.10 -14.11
C THR A 73 -10.95 4.28 -14.01
N ARG A 74 -10.55 3.65 -15.11
CA ARG A 74 -9.22 3.06 -15.30
C ARG A 74 -8.19 4.14 -15.58
N THR A 75 -6.95 3.91 -15.17
CA THR A 75 -5.83 4.81 -15.50
C THR A 75 -5.48 4.72 -16.98
N GLU A 76 -5.17 5.87 -17.57
CA GLU A 76 -4.66 6.00 -18.95
C GLU A 76 -3.13 6.21 -18.98
N THR A 77 -2.44 5.80 -17.91
CA THR A 77 -0.99 5.83 -17.82
C THR A 77 -0.39 4.44 -18.02
N VAL A 78 0.87 4.40 -18.44
CA VAL A 78 1.69 3.19 -18.51
C VAL A 78 2.76 3.19 -17.42
N VAL A 79 3.25 2.01 -17.06
CA VAL A 79 4.32 1.80 -16.08
C VAL A 79 5.65 1.64 -16.81
N VAL A 80 6.56 2.59 -16.62
CA VAL A 80 7.89 2.63 -17.23
C VAL A 80 8.96 2.26 -16.19
N PRO A 81 9.54 1.05 -16.22
CA PRO A 81 10.63 0.68 -15.32
C PRO A 81 11.92 1.44 -15.67
N ASP A 82 12.64 1.94 -14.67
CA ASP A 82 13.98 2.51 -14.89
C ASP A 82 15.02 1.40 -15.01
N LEU A 83 15.29 0.91 -16.22
CA LEU A 83 16.14 -0.26 -16.42
C LEU A 83 17.58 -0.07 -15.93
N GLU A 84 18.13 1.15 -16.03
CA GLU A 84 19.49 1.46 -15.57
C GLU A 84 19.55 1.43 -14.04
N HIS A 85 18.70 2.20 -13.36
CA HIS A 85 18.64 2.23 -11.90
C HIS A 85 18.30 0.84 -11.33
N ASN A 86 17.37 0.12 -11.95
CA ASN A 86 16.92 -1.20 -11.48
C ASN A 86 17.96 -2.30 -11.69
N ALA A 87 18.92 -2.12 -12.61
CA ALA A 87 20.00 -3.07 -12.84
C ALA A 87 21.23 -2.85 -11.93
N GLU A 88 21.29 -1.72 -11.21
CA GLU A 88 22.36 -1.48 -10.23
C GLU A 88 22.37 -2.59 -9.18
N ALA A 89 23.56 -3.04 -8.75
CA ALA A 89 23.71 -4.19 -7.85
C ALA A 89 22.94 -4.02 -6.52
N THR A 90 22.81 -2.79 -6.01
CA THR A 90 22.05 -2.49 -4.79
C THR A 90 20.53 -2.64 -5.01
N ASN A 91 20.02 -2.46 -6.22
CA ASN A 91 18.58 -2.37 -6.53
C ASN A 91 18.03 -3.61 -7.25
N ALA A 92 18.88 -4.40 -7.90
CA ALA A 92 18.48 -5.54 -8.74
C ALA A 92 17.58 -6.55 -8.03
N GLU A 93 17.90 -6.86 -6.77
CA GLU A 93 17.14 -7.78 -5.93
C GLU A 93 16.24 -7.08 -4.92
N SER A 94 16.14 -5.74 -4.99
CA SER A 94 15.32 -4.99 -4.04
C SER A 94 13.83 -5.25 -4.26
N GLU A 95 13.12 -5.40 -3.15
CA GLU A 95 11.67 -5.50 -3.08
C GLU A 95 11.01 -4.15 -2.72
N ASN A 96 11.82 -3.14 -2.37
CA ASN A 96 11.34 -1.79 -2.16
C ASN A 96 11.05 -1.11 -3.51
N LEU A 97 9.97 -0.33 -3.57
CA LEU A 97 9.50 0.30 -4.79
C LEU A 97 9.39 1.81 -4.60
N TYR A 98 9.83 2.56 -5.62
CA TYR A 98 9.61 3.99 -5.75
C TYR A 98 8.92 4.27 -7.07
N ILE A 99 7.72 4.83 -7.03
CA ILE A 99 6.89 5.14 -8.19
C ILE A 99 6.82 6.66 -8.33
N VAL A 100 7.27 7.17 -9.47
CA VAL A 100 7.18 8.59 -9.81
C VAL A 100 5.95 8.82 -10.68
N GLY A 101 5.01 9.62 -10.21
CA GLY A 101 3.75 9.90 -10.92
C GLY A 101 2.64 10.37 -9.99
N ASP A 102 1.46 10.65 -10.56
CA ASP A 102 0.28 10.95 -9.75
C ASP A 102 -0.11 9.71 -8.94
N ASN A 103 -0.39 9.93 -7.66
CA ASN A 103 -0.71 8.86 -6.73
C ASN A 103 -2.07 8.20 -7.00
N LEU A 104 -3.04 8.88 -7.60
CA LEU A 104 -4.29 8.26 -8.01
C LEU A 104 -4.05 7.20 -9.10
N ASP A 105 -3.23 7.52 -10.11
CA ASP A 105 -2.84 6.58 -11.15
C ASP A 105 -2.01 5.43 -10.60
N ALA A 106 -1.07 5.71 -9.69
CA ALA A 106 -0.28 4.68 -9.02
C ALA A 106 -1.17 3.71 -8.24
N LEU A 107 -2.12 4.23 -7.45
CA LEU A 107 -3.06 3.40 -6.70
C LEU A 107 -3.88 2.52 -7.65
N LYS A 108 -4.38 3.05 -8.78
CA LYS A 108 -5.12 2.28 -9.79
C LYS A 108 -4.30 1.14 -10.39
N HIS A 109 -3.04 1.38 -10.75
CA HIS A 109 -2.13 0.32 -11.19
C HIS A 109 -1.93 -0.74 -10.10
N LEU A 110 -1.63 -0.29 -8.88
CA LEU A 110 -1.33 -1.19 -7.76
C LEU A 110 -2.51 -2.11 -7.39
N LEU A 111 -3.77 -1.72 -7.64
CA LEU A 111 -4.93 -2.59 -7.38
C LEU A 111 -4.84 -3.94 -8.10
N GLY A 112 -4.25 -3.98 -9.31
CA GLY A 112 -4.14 -5.22 -10.08
C GLY A 112 -3.35 -6.32 -9.35
N SER A 113 -2.34 -5.93 -8.56
CA SER A 113 -1.39 -6.87 -7.95
C SER A 113 -1.25 -6.78 -6.44
N TYR A 114 -1.68 -5.69 -5.82
CA TYR A 114 -1.45 -5.37 -4.41
C TYR A 114 -2.75 -5.19 -3.60
N ALA A 115 -3.92 -5.36 -4.23
CA ALA A 115 -5.20 -5.40 -3.50
C ALA A 115 -5.16 -6.45 -2.38
N GLY A 116 -5.54 -6.06 -1.17
CA GLY A 116 -5.53 -6.96 -0.01
C GLY A 116 -4.15 -7.26 0.59
N LYS A 117 -3.06 -6.59 0.17
CA LYS A 117 -1.69 -6.99 0.56
C LYS A 117 -0.95 -5.98 1.44
N VAL A 118 -1.39 -4.73 1.53
CA VAL A 118 -0.68 -3.66 2.26
C VAL A 118 -1.01 -3.73 3.75
N LYS A 119 0.02 -3.93 4.59
CA LYS A 119 -0.16 -4.04 6.05
C LYS A 119 -0.29 -2.68 6.72
N CYS A 120 0.50 -1.71 6.28
CA CYS A 120 0.54 -0.39 6.88
C CYS A 120 0.57 0.67 5.77
N ILE A 121 -0.36 1.61 5.82
CA ILE A 121 -0.30 2.84 5.03
C ILE A 121 0.03 3.98 5.99
N TYR A 122 1.07 4.75 5.69
CA TYR A 122 1.28 6.06 6.31
C TYR A 122 1.25 7.11 5.21
N ILE A 123 0.45 8.15 5.40
CA ILE A 123 0.42 9.28 4.47
C ILE A 123 0.46 10.61 5.22
N ASP A 124 1.12 11.57 4.57
CA ASP A 124 1.20 12.95 4.98
C ASP A 124 0.64 13.85 3.85
N PRO A 125 -0.70 13.88 3.67
CA PRO A 125 -1.31 14.68 2.61
C PRO A 125 -1.10 16.18 2.87
N PRO A 126 -1.30 17.05 1.86
CA PRO A 126 -1.34 18.50 2.06
C PRO A 126 -2.39 18.88 3.13
N TYR A 127 -2.05 19.78 4.05
CA TYR A 127 -2.90 20.14 5.19
C TYR A 127 -3.97 21.21 4.86
N ASN A 128 -3.88 21.81 3.67
CA ASN A 128 -4.73 22.90 3.20
C ASN A 128 -4.67 24.16 4.09
N THR A 129 -3.46 24.51 4.55
CA THR A 129 -3.23 25.68 5.42
C THR A 129 -3.31 27.02 4.67
N GLY A 130 -3.25 27.00 3.34
CA GLY A 130 -3.16 28.17 2.47
C GLY A 130 -1.72 28.67 2.28
N SER A 131 -0.76 28.16 3.05
CA SER A 131 0.69 28.44 2.90
C SER A 131 1.51 27.21 2.50
N ASP A 132 0.88 26.04 2.44
CA ASP A 132 1.46 24.76 2.03
C ASP A 132 1.40 24.53 0.51
N GLY A 133 0.94 25.53 -0.25
CA GLY A 133 0.90 25.49 -1.70
C GLY A 133 -0.17 24.58 -2.29
N PHE A 134 -1.05 23.99 -1.46
CA PHE A 134 -2.09 23.10 -1.97
C PHE A 134 -3.07 23.85 -2.87
N VAL A 135 -3.20 23.33 -4.07
CA VAL A 135 -4.14 23.77 -5.09
C VAL A 135 -4.71 22.50 -5.73
N TYR A 136 -6.01 22.48 -6.02
CA TYR A 136 -6.57 21.36 -6.78
C TYR A 136 -6.00 21.35 -8.20
N ILE A 137 -5.09 20.39 -8.44
CA ILE A 137 -4.26 20.27 -9.64
C ILE A 137 -4.83 19.34 -10.72
N ASP A 138 -6.04 18.78 -10.52
CA ASP A 138 -6.62 17.88 -11.51
C ASP A 138 -6.75 18.61 -12.85
N ASP A 139 -6.12 18.04 -13.88
CA ASP A 139 -6.19 18.58 -15.24
C ASP A 139 -7.49 18.07 -15.84
N PHE A 140 -8.52 18.90 -15.80
CA PHE A 140 -9.78 18.58 -16.44
C PHE A 140 -9.58 18.51 -17.95
N SER A 141 -9.36 17.30 -18.46
CA SER A 141 -9.65 17.00 -19.87
C SER A 141 -11.17 17.01 -20.15
N PHE A 142 -11.99 17.32 -19.15
CA PHE A 142 -13.44 17.32 -19.19
C PHE A 142 -14.00 18.75 -19.26
N THR A 143 -14.87 18.98 -20.23
CA THR A 143 -15.73 20.16 -20.31
C THR A 143 -16.95 20.00 -19.39
N ALA A 144 -17.69 21.08 -19.13
CA ALA A 144 -18.92 21.01 -18.34
C ALA A 144 -19.92 20.02 -18.96
N LYS A 145 -19.98 19.98 -20.29
CA LYS A 145 -20.80 19.03 -21.06
C LYS A 145 -20.39 17.59 -20.76
N ASP A 146 -19.10 17.29 -20.71
CA ASP A 146 -18.63 15.93 -20.41
C ASP A 146 -19.02 15.50 -18.99
N LEU A 147 -18.99 16.42 -18.02
CA LEU A 147 -19.43 16.13 -16.65
C LEU A 147 -20.96 15.89 -16.59
N VAL A 148 -21.75 16.65 -17.33
CA VAL A 148 -23.20 16.41 -17.43
C VAL A 148 -23.48 15.03 -18.04
N GLU A 149 -22.82 14.69 -19.15
CA GLU A 149 -23.07 13.44 -19.87
C GLU A 149 -22.52 12.20 -19.14
N LYS A 150 -21.30 12.26 -18.60
CA LYS A 150 -20.61 11.10 -18.01
C LYS A 150 -20.87 10.95 -16.51
N VAL A 151 -20.89 12.05 -15.77
CA VAL A 151 -21.06 12.05 -14.30
C VAL A 151 -22.53 12.20 -13.92
N GLY A 152 -23.37 12.75 -14.80
CA GLY A 152 -24.80 12.97 -14.53
C GLY A 152 -25.07 14.19 -13.65
N LEU A 153 -24.17 15.19 -13.68
CA LEU A 153 -24.36 16.46 -13.01
C LEU A 153 -25.36 17.35 -13.78
N ASP A 154 -25.98 18.30 -13.09
CA ASP A 154 -26.61 19.43 -13.79
C ASP A 154 -25.55 20.43 -14.29
N GLU A 155 -25.91 21.27 -15.26
CA GLU A 155 -24.99 22.22 -15.92
C GLU A 155 -24.34 23.18 -14.89
N ASP A 156 -25.15 23.72 -13.97
CA ASP A 156 -24.66 24.67 -12.95
C ASP A 156 -23.68 23.99 -11.98
N GLU A 157 -23.95 22.74 -11.57
CA GLU A 157 -23.04 21.95 -10.74
C GLU A 157 -21.75 21.62 -11.49
N ALA A 158 -21.83 21.22 -12.76
CA ALA A 158 -20.68 20.90 -13.59
C ALA A 158 -19.71 22.08 -13.73
N GLU A 159 -20.21 23.29 -14.00
CA GLU A 159 -19.38 24.50 -14.06
C GLU A 159 -18.70 24.79 -12.73
N ARG A 160 -19.40 24.59 -11.62
CA ARG A 160 -18.85 24.80 -10.27
C ARG A 160 -17.78 23.78 -9.92
N VAL A 161 -17.93 22.53 -10.36
CA VAL A 161 -16.92 21.47 -10.19
C VAL A 161 -15.64 21.83 -10.96
N ILE A 162 -15.76 22.26 -12.22
CA ILE A 162 -14.60 22.72 -13.01
C ILE A 162 -13.92 23.91 -12.31
N ALA A 163 -14.71 24.82 -11.76
CA ALA A 163 -14.20 25.96 -11.02
C ALA A 163 -13.52 25.58 -9.68
N LEU A 164 -13.45 24.32 -9.28
CA LEU A 164 -12.59 23.87 -8.17
C LEU A 164 -11.11 23.87 -8.54
N GLN A 165 -10.78 23.73 -9.84
CA GLN A 165 -9.40 23.83 -10.32
C GLN A 165 -8.77 25.14 -9.84
N GLY A 166 -7.54 25.07 -9.36
CA GLY A 166 -6.87 26.28 -8.88
C GLY A 166 -7.31 26.74 -7.48
N LYS A 167 -8.27 26.06 -6.82
CA LYS A 167 -8.75 26.43 -5.48
C LYS A 167 -8.20 25.52 -4.39
N SER A 168 -8.15 26.07 -3.19
CA SER A 168 -7.77 25.42 -1.92
C SER A 168 -8.96 25.32 -0.95
N SER A 169 -10.18 25.19 -1.49
CA SER A 169 -11.40 25.07 -0.65
C SER A 169 -11.52 23.65 -0.07
N HIS A 170 -12.26 23.49 1.04
CA HIS A 170 -12.53 22.17 1.63
C HIS A 170 -13.14 21.18 0.63
N SER A 171 -14.04 21.63 -0.25
CA SER A 171 -14.62 20.77 -1.30
C SER A 171 -13.57 20.33 -2.32
N ALA A 172 -12.61 21.18 -2.66
CA ALA A 172 -11.52 20.83 -3.56
C ALA A 172 -10.59 19.79 -2.91
N TRP A 173 -10.24 19.98 -1.64
CA TRP A 173 -9.43 19.03 -0.88
C TRP A 173 -10.13 17.67 -0.69
N LEU A 174 -11.42 17.67 -0.35
CA LEU A 174 -12.23 16.46 -0.24
C LEU A 174 -12.35 15.72 -1.58
N THR A 175 -12.56 16.45 -2.69
CA THR A 175 -12.60 15.87 -4.04
C THR A 175 -11.27 15.20 -4.41
N PHE A 176 -10.14 15.80 -3.99
CA PHE A 176 -8.80 15.25 -4.18
C PHE A 176 -8.55 13.99 -3.33
N MET A 177 -8.92 14.00 -2.04
CA MET A 177 -8.61 12.90 -1.12
C MET A 177 -9.55 11.69 -1.26
N TYR A 178 -10.82 11.91 -1.60
CA TYR A 178 -11.84 10.85 -1.67
C TYR A 178 -11.41 9.63 -2.52
N PRO A 179 -11.03 9.78 -3.81
CA PRO A 179 -10.71 8.62 -4.64
C PRO A 179 -9.44 7.91 -4.15
N ARG A 180 -8.46 8.67 -3.64
CA ARG A 180 -7.21 8.12 -3.11
C ARG A 180 -7.46 7.23 -1.90
N LEU A 181 -8.32 7.67 -0.98
CA LEU A 181 -8.67 6.89 0.22
C LEU A 181 -9.51 5.65 -0.12
N GLU A 182 -10.46 5.75 -1.05
CA GLU A 182 -11.22 4.59 -1.55
C GLU A 182 -10.29 3.51 -2.12
N LEU A 183 -9.35 3.89 -2.99
CA LEU A 183 -8.41 2.92 -3.57
C LEU A 183 -7.41 2.40 -2.54
N ALA A 184 -6.92 3.25 -1.62
CA ALA A 184 -6.04 2.85 -0.54
C ALA A 184 -6.68 1.78 0.37
N LYS A 185 -7.99 1.87 0.63
CA LYS A 185 -8.73 0.86 1.41
C LYS A 185 -8.70 -0.52 0.75
N GLU A 186 -8.81 -0.59 -0.58
CA GLU A 186 -8.77 -1.87 -1.30
C GLU A 186 -7.37 -2.49 -1.31
N LEU A 187 -6.31 -1.66 -1.23
CA LEU A 187 -4.93 -2.14 -1.12
C LEU A 187 -4.60 -2.72 0.26
N LEU A 188 -5.25 -2.26 1.33
CA LEU A 188 -5.00 -2.77 2.68
C LEU A 188 -5.29 -4.28 2.78
N ALA A 189 -4.47 -4.98 3.56
CA ALA A 189 -4.79 -6.31 4.07
C ALA A 189 -5.96 -6.25 5.06
N ASP A 190 -6.62 -7.39 5.32
CA ASP A 190 -7.80 -7.45 6.20
C ASP A 190 -7.51 -6.99 7.63
N ASP A 191 -6.27 -7.18 8.08
CA ASP A 191 -5.73 -6.69 9.35
C ASP A 191 -4.80 -5.46 9.16
N GLY A 192 -4.92 -4.79 8.01
CA GLY A 192 -4.15 -3.61 7.64
C GLY A 192 -4.68 -2.32 8.27
N VAL A 193 -3.78 -1.37 8.49
CA VAL A 193 -4.05 -0.09 9.15
C VAL A 193 -3.51 1.07 8.31
N ILE A 194 -4.27 2.16 8.24
CA ILE A 194 -3.85 3.44 7.67
C ILE A 194 -3.70 4.50 8.77
N PHE A 195 -2.59 5.23 8.71
CA PHE A 195 -2.26 6.40 9.52
C PHE A 195 -2.23 7.63 8.61
N ILE A 196 -3.00 8.66 8.95
CA ILE A 196 -3.10 9.88 8.15
C ILE A 196 -2.75 11.08 9.02
N SER A 197 -1.59 11.71 8.76
CA SER A 197 -1.20 12.96 9.41
C SER A 197 -2.06 14.12 8.91
N ILE A 198 -2.49 14.99 9.82
CA ILE A 198 -3.30 16.17 9.49
C ILE A 198 -3.20 17.23 10.57
N ASP A 199 -3.51 18.48 10.26
CA ASP A 199 -3.71 19.54 11.24
C ASP A 199 -5.17 19.98 11.37
N ASP A 200 -5.42 21.02 12.18
CA ASP A 200 -6.77 21.51 12.48
C ASP A 200 -7.58 21.98 11.26
N HIS A 201 -6.97 22.30 10.10
CA HIS A 201 -7.70 22.86 8.96
C HIS A 201 -8.64 21.84 8.33
N GLU A 202 -8.20 20.57 8.23
CA GLU A 202 -8.95 19.51 7.56
C GLU A 202 -9.25 18.30 8.46
N GLN A 203 -8.78 18.25 9.72
CA GLN A 203 -8.97 17.07 10.58
C GLN A 203 -10.43 16.60 10.69
N ALA A 204 -11.40 17.52 10.84
CA ALA A 204 -12.81 17.15 10.94
C ALA A 204 -13.35 16.62 9.60
N ASN A 205 -12.95 17.24 8.49
CA ASN A 205 -13.37 16.85 7.14
C ASN A 205 -12.78 15.49 6.77
N LEU A 206 -11.48 15.27 7.06
CA LEU A 206 -10.79 14.00 6.88
C LEU A 206 -11.42 12.89 7.73
N ARG A 207 -11.76 13.17 8.99
CA ARG A 207 -12.46 12.21 9.87
C ARG A 207 -13.80 11.79 9.27
N ASN A 208 -14.63 12.74 8.86
CA ASN A 208 -15.93 12.43 8.24
C ASN A 208 -15.78 11.70 6.91
N LEU A 209 -14.78 12.08 6.10
CA LEU A 209 -14.48 11.43 4.83
C LEU A 209 -14.04 9.96 5.06
N CYS A 210 -13.16 9.72 6.01
CA CYS A 210 -12.73 8.36 6.33
C CYS A 210 -13.86 7.52 6.98
N ASP A 211 -14.79 8.13 7.72
CA ASP A 211 -15.97 7.41 8.21
C ASP A 211 -16.89 6.95 7.07
N GLU A 212 -16.99 7.75 6.00
CA GLU A 212 -17.72 7.35 4.79
C GLU A 212 -16.98 6.22 4.03
N VAL A 213 -15.67 6.35 3.85
CA VAL A 213 -14.84 5.40 3.08
C VAL A 213 -14.63 4.07 3.81
N PHE A 214 -14.16 4.12 5.06
CA PHE A 214 -13.79 2.93 5.85
C PHE A 214 -14.93 2.39 6.70
N GLY A 215 -15.97 3.19 6.94
CA GLY A 215 -17.00 2.92 7.94
C GLY A 215 -16.55 3.36 9.34
N GLU A 216 -17.46 3.98 10.09
CA GLU A 216 -17.18 4.50 11.44
C GLU A 216 -16.66 3.41 12.41
N SER A 217 -17.18 2.18 12.29
CA SER A 217 -16.74 1.01 13.08
C SER A 217 -15.28 0.62 12.85
N SER A 218 -14.66 1.10 11.77
CA SER A 218 -13.24 0.85 11.45
C SER A 218 -12.31 1.89 12.06
N PHE A 219 -12.84 2.87 12.80
CA PHE A 219 -12.05 3.89 13.47
C PHE A 219 -11.33 3.36 14.69
N VAL A 220 -10.01 3.31 14.62
CA VAL A 220 -9.16 2.85 15.73
C VAL A 220 -8.99 3.97 16.76
N GLY A 221 -8.71 5.18 16.32
CA GLY A 221 -8.57 6.35 17.18
C GLY A 221 -7.79 7.51 16.52
N THR A 222 -7.57 8.57 17.29
CA THR A 222 -6.73 9.70 16.90
C THR A 222 -5.52 9.78 17.83
N LEU A 223 -4.32 9.82 17.25
CA LEU A 223 -3.08 10.09 17.97
C LEU A 223 -2.75 11.58 17.87
N VAL A 224 -2.08 12.12 18.87
CA VAL A 224 -1.59 13.50 18.91
C VAL A 224 -0.08 13.46 18.82
N HIS A 225 0.47 14.02 17.76
CA HIS A 225 1.91 14.20 17.60
C HIS A 225 2.31 15.57 18.14
N GLN A 226 3.04 15.61 19.26
CA GLN A 226 3.58 16.85 19.77
C GLN A 226 4.87 17.20 19.01
N ARG A 227 4.78 18.19 18.12
CA ARG A 227 5.90 18.67 17.29
C ARG A 227 6.68 19.83 17.90
N ALA A 228 6.17 20.50 18.93
CA ALA A 228 6.87 21.59 19.60
C ALA A 228 6.56 21.67 21.11
N LYS A 229 7.52 22.20 21.90
CA LYS A 229 7.38 22.44 23.36
C LYS A 229 7.22 23.92 23.74
N GLY A 230 7.15 24.84 22.78
CA GLY A 230 7.06 26.28 23.05
C GLY A 230 6.61 27.11 21.84
N GLY A 231 6.23 28.36 22.08
CA GLY A 231 5.77 29.31 21.06
C GLY A 231 5.65 30.72 21.65
N GLY A 232 6.77 31.43 21.76
CA GLY A 232 6.85 32.69 22.51
C GLY A 232 5.99 33.84 21.94
N MET A 233 5.52 33.71 20.70
CA MET A 233 4.74 34.74 19.99
C MET A 233 3.29 34.34 19.75
N ALA A 234 2.81 33.22 20.31
CA ALA A 234 1.45 32.77 20.11
C ALA A 234 0.45 33.70 20.83
N LYS A 235 -0.53 34.25 20.09
CA LYS A 235 -1.50 35.22 20.63
C LYS A 235 -2.52 34.62 21.60
N HIS A 236 -2.88 33.35 21.41
CA HIS A 236 -3.91 32.66 22.21
C HIS A 236 -3.36 31.44 22.95
N TYR A 237 -2.82 30.48 22.21
CA TYR A 237 -2.16 29.30 22.74
C TYR A 237 -1.12 28.79 21.74
N VAL A 238 -0.13 28.04 22.23
CA VAL A 238 0.90 27.44 21.37
C VAL A 238 0.30 26.24 20.65
N LYS A 239 0.11 26.35 19.33
CA LYS A 239 -0.18 25.20 18.47
C LYS A 239 1.10 24.38 18.31
N GLY A 240 1.29 23.42 19.22
CA GLY A 240 2.48 22.58 19.31
C GLY A 240 2.26 21.13 18.90
N HIS A 241 1.12 20.81 18.31
CA HIS A 241 0.77 19.44 17.91
C HIS A 241 0.04 19.41 16.56
N ASP A 242 0.11 18.25 15.94
CA ASP A 242 -0.72 17.82 14.82
C ASP A 242 -1.44 16.52 15.21
N LEU A 243 -2.40 16.08 14.40
CA LEU A 243 -3.20 14.89 14.63
C LEU A 243 -2.84 13.78 13.65
N ILE A 244 -3.11 12.54 14.04
CA ILE A 244 -2.97 11.37 13.18
C ILE A 244 -4.23 10.52 13.35
N HIS A 245 -5.07 10.48 12.32
CA HIS A 245 -6.23 9.58 12.33
C HIS A 245 -5.80 8.16 11.96
N VAL A 246 -6.37 7.19 12.66
CA VAL A 246 -6.06 5.76 12.48
C VAL A 246 -7.33 4.99 12.16
N TYR A 247 -7.31 4.30 11.03
CA TYR A 247 -8.37 3.39 10.58
C TYR A 247 -7.81 2.03 10.24
N SER A 248 -8.56 0.98 10.53
CA SER A 248 -8.32 -0.35 9.99
C SER A 248 -9.13 -0.56 8.71
N LYS A 249 -8.76 -1.53 7.87
CA LYS A 249 -9.61 -1.94 6.73
C LYS A 249 -10.94 -2.55 7.20
N SER A 250 -10.83 -3.43 8.19
CA SER A 250 -11.95 -4.12 8.82
C SER A 250 -12.43 -3.38 10.06
N VAL A 251 -13.54 -3.84 10.66
CA VAL A 251 -14.02 -3.33 11.95
C VAL A 251 -12.92 -3.35 13.01
N LYS A 252 -12.92 -2.34 13.89
CA LYS A 252 -11.88 -2.09 14.88
C LYS A 252 -11.56 -3.30 15.76
N GLU A 253 -12.55 -4.12 16.10
CA GLU A 253 -12.37 -5.33 16.90
C GLU A 253 -11.44 -6.36 16.25
N SER A 254 -11.36 -6.32 14.91
CA SER A 254 -10.46 -7.16 14.11
C SER A 254 -9.12 -6.46 13.81
N ALA A 255 -8.96 -5.19 14.20
CA ALA A 255 -7.74 -4.44 13.97
C ALA A 255 -6.60 -4.96 14.87
N PRO A 256 -5.34 -4.94 14.39
CA PRO A 256 -4.21 -5.27 15.24
C PRO A 256 -4.09 -4.27 16.38
N ARG A 257 -3.69 -4.77 17.56
CA ARG A 257 -3.37 -3.91 18.69
C ARG A 257 -2.15 -3.05 18.35
N LEU A 258 -2.32 -1.73 18.32
CA LEU A 258 -1.20 -0.80 18.21
C LEU A 258 -0.26 -0.96 19.40
N SER A 259 0.94 -1.45 19.12
CA SER A 259 1.89 -1.86 20.14
C SER A 259 3.16 -1.01 20.13
N ARG A 260 3.91 -1.05 21.23
CA ARG A 260 5.24 -0.45 21.36
C ARG A 260 6.15 -1.38 22.16
N PRO A 261 7.48 -1.30 22.00
CA PRO A 261 8.40 -2.02 22.86
C PRO A 261 8.11 -1.74 24.34
N LYS A 262 8.07 -2.80 25.14
CA LYS A 262 7.77 -2.67 26.56
C LYS A 262 8.97 -2.06 27.29
N VAL A 263 8.74 -0.98 28.03
CA VAL A 263 9.72 -0.49 29.00
C VAL A 263 9.75 -1.48 30.16
N VAL A 264 10.83 -2.26 30.25
CA VAL A 264 10.97 -3.31 31.25
C VAL A 264 11.30 -2.68 32.60
N GLN A 265 10.44 -2.94 33.59
CA GLN A 265 10.67 -2.61 34.99
C GLN A 265 10.78 -3.94 35.76
N GLY A 266 11.99 -4.33 36.15
CA GLY A 266 12.22 -5.61 36.82
C GLY A 266 13.66 -6.10 36.71
N HIS A 267 13.89 -7.32 37.14
CA HIS A 267 15.22 -7.94 37.12
C HIS A 267 15.49 -8.55 35.73
N VAL A 268 16.47 -8.00 35.02
CA VAL A 268 16.89 -8.48 33.70
C VAL A 268 18.04 -9.46 33.86
N VAL A 269 18.00 -10.56 33.11
CA VAL A 269 19.04 -11.59 33.08
C VAL A 269 19.38 -11.90 31.62
N SER A 270 20.67 -11.83 31.28
CA SER A 270 21.17 -12.23 29.96
C SER A 270 21.48 -13.73 29.95
N ARG A 271 20.97 -14.46 28.96
CA ARG A 271 21.22 -15.89 28.73
C ARG A 271 21.48 -16.11 27.24
N ASP A 272 22.58 -16.77 26.91
CA ASP A 272 22.96 -17.10 25.52
C ASP A 272 22.92 -15.90 24.56
N GLY A 273 23.29 -14.71 25.04
CA GLY A 273 23.30 -13.48 24.26
C GLY A 273 21.93 -12.78 24.12
N ARG A 274 20.87 -13.30 24.75
CA ARG A 274 19.52 -12.72 24.75
C ARG A 274 19.10 -12.26 26.15
N ASP A 275 18.43 -11.11 26.22
CA ASP A 275 17.98 -10.53 27.48
C ASP A 275 16.55 -10.96 27.83
N TYR A 276 16.37 -11.39 29.08
CA TYR A 276 15.08 -11.85 29.60
C TYR A 276 14.68 -11.06 30.84
N LEU A 277 13.40 -10.70 30.94
CA LEU A 277 12.81 -10.31 32.21
C LEU A 277 12.60 -11.57 33.05
N ARG A 278 13.22 -11.62 34.23
CA ARG A 278 12.99 -12.66 35.24
C ARG A 278 11.76 -12.28 36.07
N ASP A 279 10.63 -12.92 35.79
CA ASP A 279 9.38 -12.74 36.54
C ASP A 279 9.26 -13.85 37.59
N ASP A 280 9.41 -13.50 38.86
CA ASP A 280 9.28 -14.44 39.99
C ASP A 280 7.97 -14.28 40.78
N ASP A 281 7.03 -13.49 40.26
CA ASP A 281 5.71 -13.25 40.85
C ASP A 281 4.59 -13.97 40.07
N VAL A 282 4.95 -15.11 39.44
CA VAL A 282 4.08 -15.95 38.60
C VAL A 282 2.85 -16.44 39.36
N LEU A 283 3.03 -16.84 40.63
CA LEU A 283 1.96 -17.35 41.48
C LEU A 283 2.03 -16.73 42.87
N ARG A 284 0.91 -16.15 43.33
CA ARG A 284 0.78 -15.58 44.68
C ARG A 284 -0.04 -16.49 45.59
N LYS A 285 0.20 -16.46 46.90
CA LYS A 285 -0.53 -17.25 47.91
C LYS A 285 -2.02 -16.89 47.95
N LYS A 286 -2.34 -15.60 47.87
CA LYS A 286 -3.70 -15.04 47.89
C LYS A 286 -3.80 -13.81 46.98
N PHE A 287 -5.01 -13.47 46.55
CA PHE A 287 -5.28 -12.23 45.84
C PHE A 287 -5.46 -11.08 46.85
N GLY A 288 -4.80 -9.92 46.64
CA GLY A 288 -4.97 -8.73 47.49
C GLY A 288 -3.67 -8.03 47.92
N LYS A 289 -3.81 -7.10 48.86
CA LYS A 289 -2.68 -6.38 49.48
C LYS A 289 -1.98 -7.27 50.51
N TYR A 290 -0.66 -7.17 50.56
CA TYR A 290 0.20 -7.83 51.52
C TYR A 290 0.85 -6.79 52.42
N ASP A 291 1.05 -7.14 53.69
CA ASP A 291 1.86 -6.33 54.59
C ASP A 291 3.33 -6.33 54.14
N LYS A 292 4.01 -5.21 54.37
CA LYS A 292 5.40 -5.03 53.95
C LYS A 292 6.29 -6.05 54.65
N GLY A 293 6.99 -6.87 53.86
CA GLY A 293 7.90 -7.92 54.37
C GLY A 293 7.30 -9.33 54.43
N VAL A 294 5.99 -9.49 54.18
CA VAL A 294 5.36 -10.82 54.06
C VAL A 294 5.67 -11.40 52.68
N GLU A 295 6.09 -12.66 52.65
CA GLU A 295 6.29 -13.37 51.38
C GLU A 295 4.93 -13.64 50.72
N ARG A 296 4.73 -12.99 49.56
CA ARG A 296 3.48 -13.04 48.82
C ARG A 296 3.46 -14.16 47.79
N ARG A 297 4.63 -14.59 47.32
CA ARG A 297 4.77 -15.63 46.31
C ARG A 297 4.39 -16.97 46.90
N CYS A 298 3.69 -17.78 46.12
CA CYS A 298 3.43 -19.18 46.44
C CYS A 298 4.59 -19.99 45.90
N LEU A 299 5.40 -20.56 46.80
CA LEU A 299 6.50 -21.44 46.42
C LEU A 299 5.93 -22.76 45.90
N TYR A 300 6.69 -23.46 45.08
CA TYR A 300 6.22 -24.66 44.37
C TYR A 300 5.65 -25.74 45.32
N GLU A 301 6.31 -25.95 46.46
CA GLU A 301 5.89 -26.91 47.49
C GLU A 301 4.64 -26.48 48.24
N GLU A 302 4.28 -25.18 48.20
CA GLU A 302 3.13 -24.61 48.89
C GLU A 302 1.86 -24.61 48.02
N ILE A 303 1.93 -25.00 46.74
CA ILE A 303 0.81 -24.83 45.81
C ILE A 303 -0.46 -25.52 46.33
N LEU A 304 -0.38 -26.74 46.86
CA LEU A 304 -1.55 -27.46 47.39
C LEU A 304 -2.08 -26.90 48.72
N GLU A 305 -1.30 -26.08 49.42
CA GLU A 305 -1.72 -25.38 50.64
C GLU A 305 -2.61 -24.17 50.29
N TYR A 306 -2.33 -23.49 49.17
CA TYR A 306 -2.99 -22.24 48.79
C TYR A 306 -3.90 -22.33 47.56
N HIS A 307 -3.73 -23.37 46.74
CA HIS A 307 -4.40 -23.57 45.45
C HIS A 307 -4.85 -25.03 45.25
N SER A 308 -5.62 -25.28 44.19
CA SER A 308 -6.16 -26.62 43.88
C SER A 308 -5.16 -27.56 43.21
N GLU A 309 -5.42 -28.87 43.24
CA GLU A 309 -4.68 -29.86 42.45
C GLU A 309 -4.66 -29.53 40.95
N ALA A 310 -5.74 -28.95 40.42
CA ALA A 310 -5.80 -28.53 39.03
C ALA A 310 -4.74 -27.45 38.71
N LYS A 311 -4.55 -26.47 39.61
CA LYS A 311 -3.52 -25.43 39.47
C LYS A 311 -2.12 -26.02 39.59
N LYS A 312 -1.90 -27.00 40.47
CA LYS A 312 -0.61 -27.73 40.55
C LYS A 312 -0.28 -28.44 39.24
N ARG A 313 -1.23 -29.18 38.66
CA ARG A 313 -1.05 -29.84 37.35
C ARG A 313 -0.82 -28.86 36.20
N GLU A 314 -1.41 -27.67 36.26
CA GLU A 314 -1.13 -26.60 35.29
C GLU A 314 0.32 -26.13 35.38
N ILE A 315 0.82 -25.82 36.59
CA ILE A 315 2.21 -25.41 36.80
C ILE A 315 3.18 -26.52 36.39
N ASP A 316 2.90 -27.78 36.74
CA ASP A 316 3.76 -28.92 36.37
C ASP A 316 3.90 -29.06 34.86
N ARG A 317 2.80 -28.97 34.12
CA ARG A 317 2.83 -29.00 32.65
C ARG A 317 3.65 -27.86 32.05
N ARG A 318 3.55 -26.65 32.62
CA ARG A 318 4.33 -25.49 32.14
C ARG A 318 5.82 -25.62 32.47
N ILE A 319 6.17 -26.25 33.58
CA ILE A 319 7.56 -26.59 33.91
C ILE A 319 8.10 -27.66 32.96
N GLU A 320 7.33 -28.73 32.72
CA GLU A 320 7.67 -29.80 31.77
C GLU A 320 7.84 -29.27 30.34
N ALA A 321 7.03 -28.28 29.93
CA ALA A 321 7.14 -27.59 28.66
C ALA A 321 8.32 -26.59 28.59
N GLY A 322 9.02 -26.33 29.70
CA GLY A 322 10.12 -25.38 29.78
C GLY A 322 9.70 -23.91 29.84
N GLU A 323 8.40 -23.61 29.96
CA GLU A 323 7.89 -22.24 30.10
C GLU A 323 8.18 -21.63 31.48
N LEU A 324 8.23 -22.49 32.51
CA LEU A 324 8.50 -22.11 33.90
C LEU A 324 9.73 -22.86 34.42
N VAL A 325 10.52 -22.20 35.25
CA VAL A 325 11.72 -22.75 35.88
C VAL A 325 11.57 -22.68 37.39
N LEU A 326 12.00 -23.75 38.07
CA LEU A 326 12.13 -23.77 39.52
C LEU A 326 13.53 -23.31 39.91
N GLU A 327 13.62 -22.23 40.67
CA GLU A 327 14.87 -21.76 41.24
C GLU A 327 14.86 -21.93 42.78
N PRO A 328 15.99 -22.31 43.40
CA PRO A 328 16.08 -22.37 44.85
C PRO A 328 15.69 -21.05 45.51
N PHE A 329 14.74 -21.11 46.45
CA PHE A 329 14.29 -19.94 47.18
C PHE A 329 15.06 -19.79 48.50
N ARG A 330 16.18 -19.05 48.43
CA ARG A 330 17.08 -18.84 49.60
C ARG A 330 17.50 -20.21 50.18
N ASP A 331 17.81 -20.26 51.48
CA ASP A 331 18.20 -21.49 52.18
C ASP A 331 17.01 -22.27 52.76
N THR A 332 15.82 -22.13 52.16
CA THR A 332 14.58 -22.72 52.72
C THR A 332 14.32 -24.17 52.28
N GLY A 333 15.06 -24.66 51.29
CA GLY A 333 14.81 -25.95 50.63
C GLY A 333 13.56 -25.97 49.74
N ARG A 334 12.95 -24.80 49.48
CA ARG A 334 11.78 -24.62 48.63
C ARG A 334 12.15 -23.92 47.33
N HIS A 335 11.25 -23.95 46.35
CA HIS A 335 11.50 -23.36 45.03
C HIS A 335 10.55 -22.20 44.72
N VAL A 336 11.12 -21.12 44.17
CA VAL A 336 10.35 -20.05 43.53
C VAL A 336 10.10 -20.42 42.07
N ILE A 337 8.88 -20.14 41.61
CA ILE A 337 8.45 -20.38 40.23
C ILE A 337 8.79 -19.13 39.44
N VAL A 338 9.60 -19.29 38.39
CA VAL A 338 10.12 -18.18 37.59
C VAL A 338 9.73 -18.36 36.13
N GLU A 339 9.33 -17.27 35.49
CA GLU A 339 9.08 -17.19 34.06
C GLU A 339 10.12 -16.23 33.44
N TYR A 340 10.80 -16.67 32.38
CA TYR A 340 11.74 -15.84 31.62
C TYR A 340 11.05 -15.33 30.37
N LYS A 341 10.81 -14.02 30.32
CA LYS A 341 10.15 -13.38 29.16
C LYS A 341 11.20 -12.69 28.30
N PRO A 342 11.40 -13.10 27.04
CA PRO A 342 12.34 -12.43 26.15
C PRO A 342 11.95 -10.97 25.99
N ILE A 343 12.86 -10.04 26.29
CA ILE A 343 12.53 -8.61 26.34
C ILE A 343 12.16 -8.06 24.95
N ASP A 344 12.83 -8.56 23.93
CA ASP A 344 12.62 -8.25 22.51
C ASP A 344 11.25 -8.71 21.97
N GLU A 345 10.60 -9.67 22.61
CA GLU A 345 9.23 -10.10 22.28
C GLU A 345 8.15 -9.36 23.10
N MET A 346 8.56 -8.58 24.11
CA MET A 346 7.61 -7.91 25.00
C MET A 346 7.10 -6.59 24.43
N SER A 347 5.78 -6.44 24.39
CA SER A 347 5.12 -5.22 23.93
C SER A 347 4.17 -4.61 24.97
N SER A 348 3.82 -3.34 24.77
CA SER A 348 2.82 -2.58 25.52
C SER A 348 1.91 -1.84 24.54
N ALA A 349 0.76 -1.34 25.01
CA ALA A 349 -0.09 -0.51 24.15
C ALA A 349 0.64 0.80 23.79
N LEU A 350 0.47 1.25 22.55
CA LEU A 350 0.92 2.56 22.10
C LEU A 350 0.14 3.67 22.84
N TYR A 351 0.82 4.75 23.19
CA TYR A 351 0.16 5.92 23.78
C TYR A 351 -0.51 6.77 22.70
N SER A 352 -1.64 7.38 23.02
CA SER A 352 -2.31 8.33 22.12
C SER A 352 -1.60 9.68 22.02
N LEU A 353 -0.69 10.00 22.94
CA LEU A 353 0.16 11.19 22.90
C LEU A 353 1.59 10.77 22.55
N LEU A 354 2.11 11.27 21.43
CA LEU A 354 3.44 10.97 20.91
C LEU A 354 4.34 12.21 21.06
N PRO A 355 5.16 12.31 22.13
CA PRO A 355 6.00 13.47 22.42
C PRO A 355 7.30 13.50 21.60
N ILE A 356 7.18 13.37 20.28
CA ILE A 356 8.30 13.26 19.34
C ILE A 356 8.57 14.64 18.70
N VAL A 357 9.42 15.42 19.35
CA VAL A 357 9.76 16.78 18.90
C VAL A 357 11.02 16.73 18.05
N GLN A 358 10.95 17.26 16.84
CA GLN A 358 12.10 17.47 15.97
C GLN A 358 12.51 18.94 16.04
N TYR A 359 13.75 19.21 16.46
CA TYR A 359 14.34 20.54 16.38
C TYR A 359 15.04 20.68 15.04
N LEU A 360 14.80 21.77 14.31
CA LEU A 360 15.62 22.14 13.16
C LEU A 360 16.75 23.06 13.67
N PRO A 361 18.01 22.88 13.20
CA PRO A 361 18.41 22.03 12.08
C PRO A 361 18.68 20.56 12.43
N ASP A 362 18.61 20.13 13.71
CA ASP A 362 19.01 18.80 14.22
C ASP A 362 18.15 17.58 13.74
N GLY A 363 17.56 17.66 12.55
CA GLY A 363 16.71 16.62 11.98
C GLY A 363 17.42 15.71 10.98
N ARG A 364 16.79 14.57 10.67
CA ARG A 364 17.33 13.56 9.74
C ARG A 364 17.75 14.11 8.37
N LEU A 365 17.00 15.07 7.79
CA LEU A 365 17.41 15.65 6.50
C LEU A 365 18.71 16.46 6.59
N ASP A 366 19.00 17.07 7.74
CA ASP A 366 20.26 17.82 7.92
C ASP A 366 21.44 16.87 8.04
N GLU A 367 21.29 15.77 8.79
CA GLU A 367 22.27 14.67 8.86
C GLU A 367 22.63 14.14 7.46
N LEU A 368 21.64 14.06 6.57
CA LEU A 368 21.80 13.58 5.19
C LEU A 368 22.23 14.69 4.22
N GLY A 369 22.40 15.94 4.68
CA GLY A 369 22.78 17.07 3.83
C GLY A 369 21.71 17.44 2.79
N LEU A 370 20.44 17.31 3.16
CA LEU A 370 19.26 17.56 2.31
C LEU A 370 18.28 18.59 2.90
N SER A 371 18.58 19.18 4.06
CA SER A 371 17.72 20.17 4.74
C SER A 371 17.42 21.42 3.90
N ARG A 372 18.25 21.70 2.89
CA ARG A 372 18.10 22.82 1.95
C ARG A 372 17.28 22.51 0.70
N HIS A 373 16.65 21.34 0.61
CA HIS A 373 15.90 20.92 -0.57
C HIS A 373 14.46 20.50 -0.26
N PHE A 374 14.07 20.51 1.02
CA PHE A 374 12.73 20.14 1.46
C PHE A 374 12.39 20.78 2.81
N THR A 375 11.25 21.45 2.92
CA THR A 375 10.96 22.34 4.06
C THR A 375 10.36 21.63 5.27
N TYR A 376 9.49 20.63 5.05
CA TYR A 376 8.64 20.09 6.13
C TYR A 376 8.69 18.55 6.21
N PRO A 377 9.87 17.93 6.37
CA PRO A 377 9.95 16.48 6.52
C PRO A 377 9.29 16.04 7.83
N LYS A 378 8.55 14.93 7.80
CA LYS A 378 8.10 14.27 9.03
C LYS A 378 9.29 13.68 9.80
N PRO A 379 9.25 13.67 11.15
CA PRO A 379 10.29 13.02 11.95
C PRO A 379 10.34 11.52 11.68
N VAL A 380 11.53 10.96 11.41
CA VAL A 380 11.67 9.52 11.14
C VAL A 380 11.22 8.68 12.34
N GLU A 381 11.55 9.09 13.56
CA GLU A 381 11.14 8.40 14.79
C GLU A 381 9.61 8.33 14.96
N LEU A 382 8.87 9.32 14.46
CA LEU A 382 7.41 9.27 14.43
C LEU A 382 6.96 8.14 13.51
N VAL A 383 7.43 8.14 12.27
CA VAL A 383 7.02 7.16 11.26
C VAL A 383 7.44 5.74 11.66
N LYS A 384 8.65 5.55 12.20
CA LYS A 384 9.13 4.29 12.78
C LYS A 384 8.22 3.79 13.90
N THR A 385 7.82 4.68 14.81
CA THR A 385 6.91 4.34 15.92
C THR A 385 5.57 3.81 15.40
N LEU A 386 5.01 4.46 14.38
CA LEU A 386 3.73 4.06 13.79
C LEU A 386 3.82 2.73 13.04
N ILE A 387 4.80 2.58 12.13
CA ILE A 387 5.02 1.34 11.37
C ILE A 387 5.23 0.16 12.32
N ARG A 388 6.20 0.28 13.24
CA ARG A 388 6.52 -0.77 14.23
C ARG A 388 5.29 -1.19 15.03
N SER A 389 4.36 -0.28 15.29
CA SER A 389 3.16 -0.57 16.10
C SER A 389 2.21 -1.59 15.48
N VAL A 390 2.25 -1.75 14.14
CA VAL A 390 1.40 -2.66 13.36
C VAL A 390 2.19 -3.68 12.54
N THR A 391 3.52 -3.57 12.49
CA THR A 391 4.42 -4.49 11.80
C THR A 391 5.34 -5.21 12.82
N PRO A 392 4.81 -6.18 13.59
CA PRO A 392 5.67 -7.00 14.43
C PRO A 392 6.68 -7.77 13.57
N LYS A 393 7.78 -8.21 14.18
CA LYS A 393 8.82 -8.98 13.50
C LYS A 393 8.27 -10.31 12.99
N GLY A 394 8.64 -10.70 11.76
CA GLY A 394 8.39 -12.04 11.20
C GLY A 394 7.33 -12.13 10.08
N ASP A 395 6.60 -11.06 9.79
CA ASP A 395 5.44 -11.09 8.88
C ASP A 395 5.70 -10.55 7.46
N ARG A 396 6.95 -10.20 7.11
CA ARG A 396 7.34 -9.54 5.83
C ARG A 396 6.39 -8.44 5.35
N PRO A 397 5.95 -7.51 6.21
CA PRO A 397 4.79 -6.68 5.91
C PRO A 397 5.13 -5.65 4.82
N LEU A 398 4.13 -5.34 4.01
CA LEU A 398 4.20 -4.30 2.99
C LEU A 398 3.72 -2.97 3.59
N VAL A 399 4.59 -1.98 3.59
CA VAL A 399 4.33 -0.60 4.01
C VAL A 399 4.16 0.26 2.76
N MET A 400 3.20 1.18 2.75
CA MET A 400 2.98 2.08 1.62
C MET A 400 2.84 3.53 2.08
N ASP A 401 3.39 4.43 1.28
CA ASP A 401 3.23 5.87 1.40
C ASP A 401 3.06 6.49 0.01
N PHE A 402 1.83 6.89 -0.30
CA PHE A 402 1.49 7.52 -1.58
C PHE A 402 1.46 9.05 -1.53
N PHE A 403 1.99 9.63 -0.45
CA PHE A 403 2.33 11.05 -0.30
C PHE A 403 3.77 11.13 0.23
N SER A 404 4.70 10.47 -0.48
CA SER A 404 6.03 10.17 0.05
C SER A 404 6.84 11.43 0.43
N GLY A 405 6.64 12.53 -0.30
CA GLY A 405 7.38 13.78 -0.13
C GLY A 405 8.88 13.52 -0.17
N SER A 406 9.56 13.85 0.94
CA SER A 406 10.99 13.57 1.11
C SER A 406 11.35 12.08 1.32
N ALA A 407 10.41 11.13 1.22
CA ALA A 407 10.62 9.69 1.43
C ALA A 407 11.00 9.28 2.88
N THR A 408 10.42 9.95 3.88
CA THR A 408 10.61 9.61 5.31
C THR A 408 10.20 8.17 5.63
N THR A 409 9.14 7.66 5.00
CA THR A 409 8.63 6.29 5.23
C THR A 409 9.61 5.22 4.77
N ALA A 410 10.23 5.38 3.59
CA ALA A 410 11.25 4.45 3.11
C ALA A 410 12.49 4.42 4.02
N ASP A 411 12.97 5.59 4.47
CA ASP A 411 14.04 5.73 5.45
C ASP A 411 13.69 5.02 6.77
N ALA A 412 12.47 5.23 7.28
CA ALA A 412 11.98 4.56 8.48
C ALA A 412 11.93 3.03 8.35
N VAL A 413 11.48 2.50 7.21
CA VAL A 413 11.42 1.06 6.95
C VAL A 413 12.81 0.44 6.95
N MET A 414 13.77 1.04 6.24
CA MET A 414 15.15 0.55 6.21
C MET A 414 15.79 0.56 7.61
N GLN A 415 15.59 1.64 8.37
CA GLN A 415 16.08 1.71 9.76
C GLN A 415 15.47 0.62 10.63
N LEU A 416 14.15 0.40 10.55
CA LEU A 416 13.48 -0.65 11.32
C LEU A 416 14.06 -2.02 11.00
N ASN A 417 14.20 -2.37 9.73
CA ASN A 417 14.79 -3.64 9.31
C ASN A 417 16.22 -3.79 9.86
N SER A 418 17.02 -2.71 9.81
CA SER A 418 18.39 -2.70 10.32
C SER A 418 18.51 -2.75 11.86
N GLU A 419 17.44 -2.43 12.58
CA GLU A 419 17.39 -2.43 14.04
C GLU A 419 16.88 -3.75 14.62
N ASP A 420 15.91 -4.37 13.95
CA ASP A 420 15.23 -5.57 14.44
C ASP A 420 15.41 -6.81 13.58
N ASP A 421 16.29 -6.78 12.57
CA ASP A 421 16.51 -7.87 11.61
C ASP A 421 15.17 -8.28 10.97
N GLY A 422 14.47 -7.26 10.50
CA GLY A 422 13.17 -7.36 9.84
C GLY A 422 13.31 -7.31 8.32
N ASP A 423 12.24 -7.70 7.65
CA ASP A 423 12.15 -7.81 6.19
C ASP A 423 10.90 -7.10 5.65
N ARG A 424 10.60 -5.94 6.23
CA ARG A 424 9.52 -5.05 5.78
C ARG A 424 9.87 -4.53 4.40
N ARG A 425 8.86 -4.44 3.53
CA ARG A 425 8.99 -3.90 2.17
C ARG A 425 8.24 -2.57 2.08
N CYS A 426 8.71 -1.64 1.27
CA CYS A 426 8.08 -0.33 1.13
C CYS A 426 7.66 -0.02 -0.32
N ILE A 427 6.49 0.60 -0.51
CA ILE A 427 6.09 1.26 -1.76
C ILE A 427 5.92 2.74 -1.47
N SER A 428 6.76 3.57 -2.10
CA SER A 428 6.66 5.02 -2.05
C SER A 428 6.15 5.57 -3.39
N VAL A 429 5.18 6.48 -3.36
CA VAL A 429 4.71 7.20 -4.55
C VAL A 429 4.90 8.69 -4.36
N GLN A 430 5.49 9.36 -5.35
CA GLN A 430 5.69 10.80 -5.35
C GLN A 430 5.50 11.37 -6.76
N ILE A 431 4.69 12.43 -6.86
CA ILE A 431 4.58 13.20 -8.09
C ILE A 431 5.87 14.00 -8.32
N PRO A 432 6.38 14.11 -9.57
CA PRO A 432 7.60 14.87 -9.87
C PRO A 432 7.32 16.38 -9.89
N GLU A 433 6.81 16.93 -8.78
CA GLU A 433 6.59 18.36 -8.61
C GLU A 433 7.92 19.11 -8.47
N ALA A 434 7.97 20.33 -8.99
CA ALA A 434 9.17 21.16 -8.92
C ALA A 434 9.50 21.53 -7.47
N VAL A 435 10.79 21.53 -7.14
CA VAL A 435 11.28 22.04 -5.85
C VAL A 435 11.06 23.55 -5.78
N ASP A 436 10.73 24.07 -4.59
CA ASP A 436 10.45 25.49 -4.37
C ASP A 436 11.60 26.39 -4.87
N ALA A 437 11.25 27.50 -5.52
CA ALA A 437 12.18 28.43 -6.14
C ALA A 437 13.09 29.14 -5.12
N ASP A 438 12.68 29.19 -3.85
CA ASP A 438 13.38 29.86 -2.75
C ASP A 438 14.61 29.09 -2.23
N PHE A 439 14.84 27.85 -2.68
CA PHE A 439 16.01 27.08 -2.28
C PHE A 439 17.29 27.51 -3.04
N GLU A 440 18.32 27.95 -2.32
CA GLU A 440 19.59 28.45 -2.87
C GLU A 440 20.30 27.44 -3.81
N ASP A 441 20.13 26.14 -3.56
CA ASP A 441 20.77 25.04 -4.30
C ASP A 441 19.80 24.28 -5.24
N ARG A 442 18.72 24.93 -5.73
CA ARG A 442 17.71 24.33 -6.63
C ARG A 442 18.23 23.70 -7.93
N HIS A 443 19.50 23.95 -8.27
CA HIS A 443 20.16 23.36 -9.43
C HIS A 443 20.58 21.90 -9.23
N VAL A 444 20.56 21.40 -7.98
CA VAL A 444 20.95 20.01 -7.66
C VAL A 444 19.79 19.02 -7.88
N PHE A 445 18.58 19.38 -7.42
CA PHE A 445 17.38 18.56 -7.59
C PHE A 445 16.26 19.40 -8.21
N ALA A 446 15.78 18.98 -9.38
CA ALA A 446 14.70 19.69 -10.07
C ALA A 446 13.32 19.41 -9.44
N THR A 447 13.12 18.23 -8.87
CA THR A 447 11.82 17.73 -8.42
C THR A 447 11.88 17.12 -7.02
N VAL A 448 10.75 17.15 -6.30
CA VAL A 448 10.64 16.58 -4.95
C VAL A 448 10.89 15.07 -4.95
N ASP A 449 10.47 14.35 -5.98
CA ASP A 449 10.77 12.91 -6.11
C ASP A 449 12.29 12.64 -6.14
N ALA A 450 13.05 13.53 -6.79
CA ALA A 450 14.50 13.38 -6.88
C ALA A 450 15.17 13.57 -5.51
N VAL A 451 14.65 14.51 -4.70
CA VAL A 451 15.08 14.68 -3.30
C VAL A 451 14.76 13.43 -2.48
N GLY A 452 13.55 12.85 -2.64
CA GLY A 452 13.15 11.62 -1.96
C GLY A 452 14.03 10.42 -2.32
N ARG A 453 14.29 10.20 -3.62
CA ARG A 453 15.18 9.12 -4.09
C ARG A 453 16.60 9.29 -3.58
N GLU A 454 17.13 10.52 -3.60
CA GLU A 454 18.44 10.81 -3.03
C GLU A 454 18.48 10.56 -1.52
N ARG A 455 17.43 10.93 -0.79
CA ARG A 455 17.34 10.62 0.64
C ARG A 455 17.44 9.13 0.89
N ILE A 456 16.71 8.30 0.13
CA ILE A 456 16.78 6.84 0.27
C ILE A 456 18.20 6.35 0.07
N LYS A 457 18.89 6.81 -1.00
CA LYS A 457 20.30 6.44 -1.28
C LYS A 457 21.23 6.81 -0.12
N ARG A 458 21.17 8.06 0.36
CA ARG A 458 22.03 8.52 1.48
C ARG A 458 21.70 7.85 2.80
N ALA A 459 20.42 7.59 3.06
CA ALA A 459 19.98 6.87 4.25
C ALA A 459 20.48 5.43 4.22
N ALA A 460 20.37 4.74 3.08
CA ALA A 460 20.89 3.39 2.90
C ALA A 460 22.40 3.31 3.17
N ASP A 461 23.20 4.23 2.61
CA ASP A 461 24.64 4.30 2.86
C ASP A 461 24.96 4.58 4.34
N ASN A 462 24.23 5.50 4.97
CA ASN A 462 24.40 5.81 6.39
C ASN A 462 24.08 4.61 7.28
N ILE A 463 22.96 3.92 7.04
CA ILE A 463 22.52 2.76 7.83
C ILE A 463 23.45 1.57 7.62
N ARG A 464 23.91 1.31 6.39
CA ARG A 464 24.80 0.19 6.08
C ARG A 464 26.13 0.25 6.85
N ASN A 465 26.64 1.45 7.10
CA ASN A 465 27.88 1.63 7.86
C ASN A 465 27.73 1.34 9.35
N ASP A 466 26.51 1.45 9.89
CA ASP A 466 26.22 1.35 11.33
C ASP A 466 25.48 0.05 11.70
N SER A 467 24.91 -0.68 10.72
CA SER A 467 24.10 -1.87 10.95
C SER A 467 24.92 -3.15 11.12
N GLN A 468 24.40 -4.07 11.93
CA GLN A 468 24.92 -5.44 12.08
C GLN A 468 24.22 -6.44 11.14
N PHE A 469 23.10 -6.05 10.52
CA PHE A 469 22.29 -6.91 9.67
C PHE A 469 22.40 -6.48 8.22
N ASP A 470 22.46 -7.46 7.31
CA ASP A 470 22.40 -7.22 5.88
C ASP A 470 20.94 -7.21 5.45
N VAL A 471 20.40 -6.02 5.19
CA VAL A 471 18.99 -5.79 4.84
C VAL A 471 18.86 -5.24 3.43
N ASP A 472 17.64 -5.18 2.89
CA ASP A 472 17.39 -4.53 1.59
C ASP A 472 17.61 -3.01 1.69
N TYR A 473 18.77 -2.57 1.18
CA TYR A 473 19.20 -1.17 1.11
C TYR A 473 18.82 -0.49 -0.21
N GLY A 474 18.21 -1.21 -1.14
CA GLY A 474 17.88 -0.72 -2.47
C GLY A 474 16.45 -0.27 -2.61
N PHE A 475 16.12 0.14 -3.84
CA PHE A 475 14.74 0.23 -4.31
C PHE A 475 14.71 0.16 -5.83
N LYS A 476 13.63 -0.39 -6.39
CA LYS A 476 13.34 -0.31 -7.83
C LYS A 476 12.49 0.91 -8.15
N LEU A 477 12.80 1.55 -9.26
CA LEU A 477 12.22 2.80 -9.73
C LEU A 477 11.31 2.56 -10.94
N PHE A 478 10.12 3.12 -10.88
CA PHE A 478 9.12 3.11 -11.95
C PHE A 478 8.58 4.53 -12.15
N ARG A 479 8.20 4.86 -13.39
CA ARG A 479 7.52 6.12 -13.75
C ARG A 479 6.16 5.82 -14.34
N LEU A 480 5.19 6.66 -14.03
CA LEU A 480 3.87 6.63 -14.66
C LEU A 480 3.82 7.71 -15.72
N GLU A 481 3.50 7.32 -16.94
CA GLU A 481 3.49 8.25 -18.07
C GLU A 481 2.21 8.10 -18.88
N LYS A 482 1.64 9.23 -19.29
CA LYS A 482 0.54 9.24 -20.25
C LYS A 482 1.15 9.24 -21.67
N PRO A 483 0.74 8.33 -22.57
CA PRO A 483 1.18 8.38 -23.96
C PRO A 483 0.81 9.72 -24.62
N SER A 484 1.59 10.13 -25.62
CA SER A 484 1.31 11.37 -26.35
C SER A 484 -0.05 11.32 -27.06
N ALA A 485 -0.73 12.47 -27.21
CA ALA A 485 -1.99 12.56 -27.94
C ALA A 485 -1.91 11.95 -29.35
N LYS A 486 -0.81 12.20 -30.07
CA LYS A 486 -0.55 11.58 -31.37
C LYS A 486 -0.49 10.06 -31.32
N THR A 487 0.11 9.50 -30.25
CA THR A 487 0.14 8.06 -30.04
C THR A 487 -1.28 7.54 -29.80
N LEU A 488 -2.07 8.21 -28.97
CA LEU A 488 -3.46 7.86 -28.68
C LEU A 488 -4.34 7.85 -29.95
N ASP A 489 -4.29 8.91 -30.76
CA ASP A 489 -5.06 9.00 -32.01
C ASP A 489 -4.74 7.84 -32.97
N GLN A 490 -3.45 7.47 -33.04
CA GLN A 490 -3.00 6.34 -33.88
C GLN A 490 -3.44 4.98 -33.33
N LEU A 491 -3.52 4.83 -32.01
CA LEU A 491 -4.00 3.59 -31.38
C LEU A 491 -5.52 3.44 -31.57
N GLN A 492 -6.27 4.52 -31.51
CA GLN A 492 -7.74 4.55 -31.68
C GLN A 492 -8.16 4.33 -33.14
N SER A 493 -7.44 4.91 -34.09
CA SER A 493 -7.71 4.78 -35.54
C SER A 493 -7.30 3.43 -36.14
N PHE A 494 -6.64 2.57 -35.37
CA PHE A 494 -6.23 1.25 -35.84
C PHE A 494 -7.44 0.32 -36.04
N ASP A 495 -7.59 -0.19 -37.27
CA ASP A 495 -8.49 -1.28 -37.64
C ASP A 495 -7.67 -2.50 -38.11
N PRO A 496 -7.74 -3.65 -37.40
CA PRO A 496 -7.03 -4.86 -37.80
C PRO A 496 -7.56 -5.50 -39.11
N ASN A 497 -8.69 -5.04 -39.66
CA ASN A 497 -9.33 -5.60 -40.85
C ASN A 497 -9.15 -4.75 -42.12
N GLU A 498 -8.50 -3.59 -42.05
CA GLU A 498 -8.31 -2.75 -43.24
C GLU A 498 -7.30 -3.36 -44.24
N ASP A 499 -7.77 -3.62 -45.46
CA ASP A 499 -6.96 -4.07 -46.59
C ASP A 499 -5.90 -3.01 -46.95
N GLY A 500 -4.63 -3.28 -46.64
CA GLY A 500 -3.53 -2.35 -46.88
C GLY A 500 -2.63 -2.09 -45.66
N VAL A 501 -2.99 -2.61 -44.48
CA VAL A 501 -2.09 -2.72 -43.31
C VAL A 501 -1.08 -3.84 -43.57
N LEU A 502 -0.29 -3.71 -44.64
CA LEU A 502 0.74 -4.66 -45.06
C LEU A 502 1.99 -4.63 -44.16
N LEU A 503 1.98 -3.78 -43.14
CA LEU A 503 2.93 -3.74 -42.06
C LEU A 503 2.11 -3.54 -40.79
N ALA A 504 2.07 -4.54 -39.91
CA ALA A 504 1.90 -4.26 -38.49
C ALA A 504 2.98 -3.25 -38.12
N GLY A 505 2.64 -1.96 -38.19
CA GLY A 505 3.58 -0.90 -37.88
C GLY A 505 4.08 -1.12 -36.46
N ASP A 506 5.33 -0.78 -36.18
CA ASP A 506 5.86 -0.91 -34.83
C ASP A 506 5.14 0.09 -33.89
N PHE A 507 4.01 -0.36 -33.32
CA PHE A 507 3.25 0.37 -32.30
C PHE A 507 3.92 0.22 -30.93
N VAL A 508 4.72 -0.84 -30.74
CA VAL A 508 5.44 -1.11 -29.51
C VAL A 508 6.43 0.00 -29.22
N SER A 509 7.29 0.38 -30.19
CA SER A 509 8.28 1.45 -29.98
C SER A 509 7.68 2.81 -29.67
N LYS A 510 6.39 3.05 -29.97
CA LYS A 510 5.70 4.29 -29.60
C LYS A 510 5.49 4.44 -28.09
N PHE A 511 5.60 3.35 -27.34
CA PHE A 511 5.59 3.36 -25.87
C PHE A 511 6.99 3.47 -25.27
N ALA A 512 8.05 3.49 -26.08
CA ALA A 512 9.40 3.65 -25.57
C ALA A 512 9.54 5.02 -24.89
N SER A 513 10.05 5.02 -23.66
CA SER A 513 10.24 6.24 -22.89
C SER A 513 11.38 6.10 -21.89
N ASN A 514 12.09 7.20 -21.61
CA ASN A 514 13.16 7.25 -20.62
C ASN A 514 14.20 6.12 -20.75
N GLY A 515 14.63 5.83 -21.98
CA GLY A 515 15.60 4.76 -22.28
C GLY A 515 15.03 3.33 -22.20
N THR A 516 13.75 3.17 -21.88
CA THR A 516 13.08 1.89 -21.77
C THR A 516 12.39 1.52 -23.09
N PRO A 517 12.64 0.33 -23.65
CA PRO A 517 11.94 -0.15 -24.84
C PRO A 517 10.43 -0.26 -24.59
N GLY A 518 9.63 0.07 -25.60
CA GLY A 518 8.18 0.04 -25.45
C GLY A 518 7.62 -1.36 -25.15
N SER A 519 8.34 -2.43 -25.51
CA SER A 519 7.98 -3.80 -25.12
C SER A 519 8.10 -4.04 -23.63
N GLN A 520 9.12 -3.49 -22.99
CA GLN A 520 9.28 -3.54 -21.54
C GLN A 520 8.23 -2.68 -20.83
N VAL A 521 7.90 -1.50 -21.37
CA VAL A 521 6.78 -0.67 -20.84
C VAL A 521 5.45 -1.42 -20.93
N ALA A 522 5.17 -2.03 -22.08
CA ALA A 522 3.95 -2.81 -22.29
C ALA A 522 3.89 -4.01 -21.32
N LEU A 523 4.99 -4.75 -21.22
CA LEU A 523 5.13 -5.91 -20.35
C LEU A 523 4.95 -5.53 -18.87
N SER A 524 5.68 -4.54 -18.36
CA SER A 524 5.60 -4.10 -16.97
C SER A 524 4.18 -3.68 -16.59
N THR A 525 3.51 -2.92 -17.45
CA THR A 525 2.13 -2.49 -17.16
C THR A 525 1.16 -3.67 -17.15
N TRP A 526 1.30 -4.63 -18.06
CA TRP A 526 0.44 -5.82 -18.07
C TRP A 526 0.71 -6.77 -16.93
N LEU A 527 1.95 -6.97 -16.51
CA LEU A 527 2.28 -7.81 -15.35
C LEU A 527 1.59 -7.30 -14.09
N VAL A 528 1.59 -5.97 -13.88
CA VAL A 528 0.88 -5.33 -12.76
C VAL A 528 -0.63 -5.49 -12.90
N GLN A 529 -1.18 -5.28 -14.10
CA GLN A 529 -2.60 -5.47 -14.38
C GLN A 529 -3.05 -6.92 -14.17
N ASP A 530 -2.16 -7.88 -14.39
CA ASP A 530 -2.41 -9.31 -14.38
C ASP A 530 -2.18 -9.99 -13.04
N GLY A 531 -1.75 -9.26 -12.02
CA GLY A 531 -1.60 -9.74 -10.64
C GLY A 531 -0.18 -10.14 -10.23
N PHE A 532 0.81 -10.01 -11.13
CA PHE A 532 2.19 -10.44 -10.91
C PHE A 532 3.05 -9.39 -10.18
N GLY A 533 2.58 -8.16 -10.05
CA GLY A 533 3.30 -7.07 -9.40
C GLY A 533 4.30 -6.36 -10.30
N LEU A 534 5.12 -5.50 -9.70
CA LEU A 534 6.11 -4.67 -10.40
C LEU A 534 7.48 -5.35 -10.54
N THR A 535 7.74 -6.39 -9.74
CA THR A 535 9.03 -7.08 -9.67
C THR A 535 8.94 -8.59 -9.89
N PRO A 536 8.07 -9.12 -10.77
CA PRO A 536 7.99 -10.55 -11.00
C PRO A 536 9.23 -11.07 -11.75
N THR A 537 9.46 -12.37 -11.63
CA THR A 537 10.44 -13.06 -12.47
C THR A 537 9.81 -13.40 -13.82
N VAL A 538 10.39 -12.90 -14.90
CA VAL A 538 9.96 -13.16 -16.28
C VAL A 538 11.05 -13.95 -16.99
N ASN A 539 10.65 -15.04 -17.66
CA ASN A 539 11.54 -15.88 -18.45
C ASN A 539 11.26 -15.69 -19.93
N ALA A 540 12.31 -15.58 -20.75
CA ALA A 540 12.18 -15.59 -22.20
C ALA A 540 12.26 -17.04 -22.70
N VAL A 541 11.23 -17.49 -23.40
CA VAL A 541 11.16 -18.79 -24.05
C VAL A 541 11.34 -18.61 -25.55
N GLU A 542 12.36 -19.26 -26.11
CA GLU A 542 12.58 -19.29 -27.55
C GLU A 542 11.57 -20.23 -28.21
N LEU A 543 10.83 -19.72 -29.20
CA LEU A 543 9.96 -20.47 -30.09
C LEU A 543 10.77 -20.90 -31.33
N ASP A 544 10.43 -20.43 -32.54
CA ASP A 544 11.29 -20.60 -33.71
C ASP A 544 12.24 -19.41 -33.85
N GLU A 545 11.72 -18.24 -34.22
CA GLU A 545 12.47 -16.97 -34.23
C GLU A 545 11.98 -16.00 -33.13
N TYR A 546 10.77 -16.20 -32.62
CA TYR A 546 10.15 -15.34 -31.62
C TYR A 546 10.55 -15.70 -30.18
N LYS A 547 10.69 -14.65 -29.34
CA LYS A 547 10.96 -14.79 -27.90
C LYS A 547 9.73 -14.46 -27.09
N LEU A 548 9.03 -15.51 -26.66
CA LEU A 548 7.85 -15.38 -25.81
C LEU A 548 8.26 -15.03 -24.37
N GLN A 549 7.72 -13.93 -23.84
CA GLN A 549 7.91 -13.58 -22.43
C GLN A 549 6.91 -14.37 -21.59
N VAL A 550 7.38 -15.09 -20.57
CA VAL A 550 6.54 -15.95 -19.72
C VAL A 550 6.72 -15.56 -18.26
N CYS A 551 5.61 -15.27 -17.58
CA CYS A 551 5.54 -15.07 -16.15
C CYS A 551 4.53 -16.08 -15.57
N GLU A 552 5.01 -16.99 -14.73
CA GLU A 552 4.23 -18.11 -14.20
C GLU A 552 3.48 -18.86 -15.31
N ASP A 553 2.14 -18.83 -15.31
CA ASP A 553 1.25 -19.52 -16.26
C ASP A 553 0.77 -18.62 -17.42
N SER A 554 1.45 -17.49 -17.64
CA SER A 554 1.02 -16.44 -18.55
C SER A 554 2.11 -16.09 -19.56
N GLY A 555 1.80 -16.28 -20.84
CA GLY A 555 2.66 -15.86 -21.95
C GLY A 555 2.26 -14.49 -22.50
N TYR A 556 3.24 -13.72 -22.95
CA TYR A 556 3.05 -12.36 -23.48
C TYR A 556 3.70 -12.20 -24.85
N VAL A 557 2.87 -11.98 -25.87
CA VAL A 557 3.27 -11.66 -27.24
C VAL A 557 3.13 -10.15 -27.42
N ILE A 558 4.26 -9.44 -27.41
CA ILE A 558 4.31 -7.98 -27.42
C ILE A 558 5.03 -7.47 -28.66
N GLU A 559 6.25 -7.93 -28.91
CA GLU A 559 7.02 -7.54 -30.09
C GLU A 559 6.34 -8.03 -31.38
N PRO A 560 6.48 -7.31 -32.51
CA PRO A 560 6.08 -7.83 -33.81
C PRO A 560 7.00 -8.98 -34.25
N GLY A 561 6.55 -9.72 -35.28
CA GLY A 561 7.35 -10.76 -35.92
C GLY A 561 6.99 -12.19 -35.54
N LEU A 562 5.94 -12.41 -34.73
CA LEU A 562 5.39 -13.75 -34.52
C LEU A 562 4.77 -14.28 -35.83
N ASP A 563 5.20 -15.46 -36.29
CA ASP A 563 4.68 -16.09 -37.50
C ASP A 563 4.08 -17.50 -37.26
N SER A 564 3.73 -18.19 -38.34
CA SER A 564 3.12 -19.53 -38.25
C SER A 564 4.08 -20.60 -37.71
N ASP A 565 5.38 -20.51 -37.99
CA ASP A 565 6.37 -21.48 -37.49
C ASP A 565 6.54 -21.32 -35.97
N ASP A 566 6.55 -20.08 -35.46
CA ASP A 566 6.52 -19.80 -34.03
C ASP A 566 5.26 -20.34 -33.34
N VAL A 567 4.09 -20.17 -33.96
CA VAL A 567 2.82 -20.69 -33.42
C VAL A 567 2.88 -22.22 -33.30
N MET A 568 3.43 -22.89 -34.31
CA MET A 568 3.59 -24.35 -34.26
C MET A 568 4.62 -24.77 -33.20
N ALA A 569 5.71 -24.02 -33.01
CA ALA A 569 6.67 -24.24 -31.95
C ALA A 569 6.04 -24.09 -30.55
N LEU A 570 5.21 -23.05 -30.34
CA LEU A 570 4.46 -22.85 -29.10
C LEU A 570 3.52 -24.03 -28.80
N VAL A 571 2.75 -24.47 -29.80
CA VAL A 571 1.84 -25.62 -29.66
C VAL A 571 2.62 -26.88 -29.31
N ALA A 572 3.74 -27.14 -29.98
CA ALA A 572 4.58 -28.31 -29.70
C ALA A 572 5.09 -28.30 -28.25
N LYS A 573 5.53 -27.15 -27.74
CA LYS A 573 6.00 -27.00 -26.35
C LYS A 573 4.89 -27.23 -25.33
N LEU A 574 3.68 -26.71 -25.57
CA LEU A 574 2.51 -26.94 -24.72
C LEU A 574 2.10 -28.44 -24.71
N GLU A 575 2.06 -29.07 -25.88
CA GLU A 575 1.72 -30.50 -26.02
C GLU A 575 2.76 -31.42 -25.36
N ALA A 576 4.03 -31.02 -25.38
CA ALA A 576 5.12 -31.74 -24.73
C ALA A 576 5.15 -31.53 -23.20
N GLY A 577 4.36 -30.58 -22.66
CA GLY A 577 4.41 -30.18 -21.25
C GLY A 577 5.67 -29.42 -20.87
N GLU A 578 6.38 -28.84 -21.85
CA GLU A 578 7.54 -27.96 -21.61
C GLU A 578 7.12 -26.56 -21.16
N LEU A 579 5.89 -26.16 -21.51
CA LEU A 579 5.25 -24.93 -21.08
C LEU A 579 3.88 -25.24 -20.48
N ASP A 580 3.57 -24.62 -19.35
CA ASP A 580 2.26 -24.69 -18.72
C ASP A 580 1.62 -23.30 -18.68
N LEU A 581 0.90 -22.94 -19.74
CA LEU A 581 0.19 -21.66 -19.85
C LEU A 581 -1.31 -21.86 -19.63
N LYS A 582 -1.92 -20.97 -18.85
CA LYS A 582 -3.38 -20.82 -18.78
C LYS A 582 -3.88 -19.69 -19.69
N ARG A 583 -3.04 -18.68 -19.93
CA ARG A 583 -3.37 -17.55 -20.81
C ARG A 583 -2.18 -17.13 -21.66
N LEU A 584 -2.51 -16.64 -22.85
CA LEU A 584 -1.60 -15.95 -23.75
C LEU A 584 -2.16 -14.55 -23.99
N VAL A 585 -1.47 -13.53 -23.51
CA VAL A 585 -1.83 -12.13 -23.71
C VAL A 585 -1.11 -11.62 -24.95
N VAL A 586 -1.87 -11.11 -25.92
CA VAL A 586 -1.34 -10.72 -27.23
C VAL A 586 -1.61 -9.25 -27.48
N PHE A 587 -0.56 -8.52 -27.87
CA PHE A 587 -0.69 -7.15 -28.33
C PHE A 587 -1.26 -7.13 -29.75
N GLY A 588 -2.53 -6.74 -29.88
CA GLY A 588 -3.24 -6.88 -31.15
C GLY A 588 -2.63 -6.07 -32.29
N TYR A 589 -1.86 -5.02 -31.99
CA TYR A 589 -1.13 -4.23 -32.98
C TYR A 589 0.11 -4.94 -33.56
N SER A 590 0.63 -5.96 -32.88
CA SER A 590 1.90 -6.60 -33.23
C SER A 590 1.74 -7.87 -34.04
N VAL A 591 0.52 -8.43 -34.11
CA VAL A 591 0.27 -9.74 -34.71
C VAL A 591 -0.73 -9.60 -35.86
N PRO A 592 -0.38 -10.06 -37.09
CA PRO A 592 -1.30 -10.05 -38.21
C PRO A 592 -2.57 -10.87 -37.95
N PHE A 593 -3.70 -10.48 -38.54
CA PHE A 593 -4.98 -11.17 -38.35
C PHE A 593 -4.93 -12.68 -38.66
N SER A 594 -4.19 -13.08 -39.71
CA SER A 594 -4.03 -14.49 -40.08
C SER A 594 -3.35 -15.31 -38.97
N VAL A 595 -2.25 -14.79 -38.42
CA VAL A 595 -1.49 -15.44 -37.33
C VAL A 595 -2.31 -15.43 -36.03
N MET A 596 -3.01 -14.34 -35.73
CA MET A 596 -3.93 -14.27 -34.60
C MET A 596 -5.06 -15.31 -34.72
N HIS A 597 -5.64 -15.47 -35.91
CA HIS A 597 -6.66 -16.49 -36.15
C HIS A 597 -6.11 -17.91 -35.94
N GLU A 598 -4.91 -18.17 -36.45
CA GLU A 598 -4.21 -19.45 -36.29
C GLU A 598 -3.94 -19.77 -34.81
N LEU A 599 -3.38 -18.81 -34.05
CA LEU A 599 -3.20 -18.90 -32.59
C LEU A 599 -4.48 -19.33 -31.88
N ARG A 600 -5.60 -18.64 -32.16
CA ARG A 600 -6.88 -18.93 -31.50
C ARG A 600 -7.41 -20.33 -31.84
N GLN A 601 -7.22 -20.81 -33.07
CA GLN A 601 -7.68 -22.15 -33.46
C GLN A 601 -6.84 -23.26 -32.81
N ASN A 602 -5.52 -23.11 -32.88
CA ASN A 602 -4.59 -24.13 -32.37
C ASN A 602 -4.66 -24.24 -30.84
N LEU A 603 -4.69 -23.12 -30.11
CA LEU A 603 -4.72 -23.11 -28.64
C LEU A 603 -6.06 -23.55 -28.03
N LYS A 604 -7.14 -23.56 -28.83
CA LYS A 604 -8.45 -24.07 -28.41
C LYS A 604 -8.54 -25.59 -28.43
N SER A 605 -7.64 -26.28 -29.13
CA SER A 605 -7.75 -27.71 -29.44
C SER A 605 -6.46 -28.50 -29.21
N LEU A 606 -5.82 -28.28 -28.06
CA LEU A 606 -4.64 -29.04 -27.63
C LEU A 606 -5.02 -30.48 -27.23
N ARG A 607 -4.24 -31.46 -27.69
CA ARG A 607 -4.40 -32.89 -27.42
C ARG A 607 -4.04 -33.25 -25.98
N SER A 608 -3.15 -32.47 -25.35
CA SER A 608 -2.81 -32.57 -23.94
C SER A 608 -4.01 -32.36 -23.00
N GLY A 609 -5.11 -31.76 -23.51
CA GLY A 609 -6.28 -31.39 -22.72
C GLY A 609 -6.13 -30.05 -21.99
N GLN A 610 -4.98 -29.40 -22.12
CA GLN A 610 -4.74 -28.03 -21.66
C GLN A 610 -5.59 -27.03 -22.45
N VAL A 611 -6.09 -26.00 -21.77
CA VAL A 611 -6.85 -24.91 -22.39
C VAL A 611 -6.10 -23.61 -22.13
N VAL A 612 -5.66 -22.97 -23.20
CA VAL A 612 -4.98 -21.67 -23.14
C VAL A 612 -5.93 -20.59 -23.64
N SER A 613 -6.28 -19.63 -22.77
CA SER A 613 -7.09 -18.48 -23.15
C SER A 613 -6.25 -17.45 -23.90
N VAL A 614 -6.65 -17.08 -25.11
CA VAL A 614 -6.01 -15.98 -25.87
C VAL A 614 -6.73 -14.68 -25.53
N ILE A 615 -5.98 -13.73 -24.97
CA ILE A 615 -6.50 -12.41 -24.55
C ILE A 615 -5.82 -11.35 -25.41
N GLU A 616 -6.61 -10.69 -26.26
CA GLU A 616 -6.12 -9.52 -27.00
C GLU A 616 -6.25 -8.26 -26.17
N ARG A 617 -5.23 -7.41 -26.25
CA ARG A 617 -5.20 -6.09 -25.64
C ARG A 617 -4.75 -5.05 -26.64
N TYR A 618 -5.36 -3.88 -26.57
CA TYR A 618 -5.07 -2.71 -27.40
C TYR A 618 -4.71 -1.49 -26.56
#